data_AF-A0ABD3NBE3-F1
#
_entry.id   AF-A0ABD3NBE3-F1
#
_cell.length_a   1.000
_cell.length_b   1.000
_cell.length_c   1.000
_cell.angle_alpha   90.00
_cell.angle_beta   90.00
_cell.angle_gamma   90.00
#
_symmetry.space_group_name_H-M   'P 1'
#
loop_
_entity.id
_entity.type
_entity.pdbx_description
1 polymer ?
#
loop_
_entity_poly.entity_id
_entity_poly.type
_entity_poly.pdbx_seq_one_letter_code
_entity_poly.pdbx_strand_id
1 'polypeptide(L)'
;MGIEPKFVAEAMCEGMYLPEEIIALEIDILRTLGWRLNGPTASDFIKHFIELLPTGFDEEVASSLHDLACEKVKMGLLDYRLSLELPSHLALASISSLFQDINDEEQEKLGLSSWISRISCLMATSGLGGFIIWRPVTMKNEDA
;
A
#
# COMPACT_ATOMS: atom_id res chain seq x y z
N MET A 1 2.71 22.65 -1.21
CA MET A 1 1.43 23.31 -1.48
C MET A 1 0.52 22.97 -0.31
N GLY A 2 0.20 23.93 0.55
CA GLY A 2 -0.69 23.68 1.69
C GLY A 2 -2.14 23.86 1.23
N ILE A 3 -3.01 22.90 1.53
CA ILE A 3 -4.44 23.02 1.25
C ILE A 3 -5.06 23.90 2.33
N GLU A 4 -5.85 24.89 1.95
CA GLU A 4 -6.47 25.81 2.91
C GLU A 4 -7.58 25.08 3.70
N PRO A 5 -7.60 25.14 5.05
CA PRO A 5 -8.60 24.44 5.86
C PRO A 5 -10.04 24.82 5.52
N LYS A 6 -10.26 26.09 5.14
CA LYS A 6 -11.55 26.59 4.68
C LYS A 6 -12.04 25.88 3.41
N PHE A 7 -11.13 25.61 2.47
CA PHE A 7 -11.45 24.87 1.25
C PHE A 7 -11.86 23.44 1.56
N VAL A 8 -11.16 22.76 2.48
CA VAL A 8 -11.52 21.40 2.89
C VAL A 8 -12.90 21.36 3.53
N ALA A 9 -13.17 22.27 4.47
CA ALA A 9 -14.46 22.40 5.14
C ALA A 9 -15.61 22.62 4.14
N GLU A 10 -15.49 23.62 3.26
CA GLU A 10 -16.58 24.02 2.36
C GLU A 10 -16.74 23.11 1.14
N ALA A 11 -15.63 22.76 0.47
CA ALA A 11 -15.67 22.07 -0.82
C ALA A 11 -15.61 20.55 -0.72
N MET A 12 -14.93 19.98 0.29
CA MET A 12 -14.79 18.53 0.45
C MET A 12 -15.75 17.94 1.47
N CYS A 13 -16.00 18.68 2.55
CA CYS A 13 -16.88 18.26 3.63
C CYS A 13 -18.27 18.89 3.58
N GLU A 14 -18.59 19.65 2.52
CA GLU A 14 -19.89 20.30 2.31
C GLU A 14 -20.35 21.18 3.50
N GLY A 15 -19.39 21.77 4.22
CA GLY A 15 -19.64 22.60 5.40
C GLY A 15 -19.99 21.82 6.67
N MET A 16 -19.80 20.50 6.72
CA MET A 16 -20.08 19.69 7.92
C MET A 16 -19.09 19.93 9.07
N TYR A 17 -17.92 20.52 8.79
CA TYR A 17 -16.89 20.81 9.78
C TYR A 17 -16.44 22.26 9.66
N LEU A 18 -16.09 22.86 10.79
CA LEU A 18 -15.44 24.17 10.84
C LEU A 18 -13.95 24.03 10.49
N PRO A 19 -13.32 25.04 9.87
CA PRO A 19 -11.89 25.02 9.57
C PRO A 19 -11.02 24.76 10.81
N GLU A 20 -11.42 25.27 11.97
CA GLU A 20 -10.72 25.09 13.23
C GLU A 20 -10.76 23.63 13.73
N GLU A 21 -11.86 22.91 13.47
CA GLU A 21 -12.01 21.49 13.82
C GLU A 21 -11.08 20.62 12.98
N ILE A 22 -10.92 20.95 11.70
CA ILE A 22 -10.00 20.24 10.79
C ILE A 22 -8.55 20.40 11.25
N ILE A 23 -8.15 21.62 11.64
CA ILE A 23 -6.79 21.89 12.17
C ILE A 23 -6.57 21.14 13.48
N ALA A 24 -7.56 21.13 14.37
CA ALA A 24 -7.48 20.42 15.64
C ALA A 24 -7.28 18.90 15.42
N LEU A 25 -8.06 18.31 14.51
CA LEU A 25 -7.95 16.90 14.13
C LEU A 25 -6.59 16.57 13.50
N GLU A 26 -6.09 17.44 12.61
CA GLU A 26 -4.77 17.25 11.99
C GLU A 26 -3.68 17.14 13.07
N ILE A 27 -3.64 18.09 14.01
CA ILE A 27 -2.65 18.07 15.09
C ILE A 27 -2.81 16.86 15.99
N ASP A 28 -4.04 16.45 16.31
CA ASP A 28 -4.31 15.30 17.17
C ASP A 28 -3.84 13.98 16.53
N ILE A 29 -4.12 13.80 15.24
CA ILE A 29 -3.63 12.65 14.46
C ILE A 29 -2.10 12.64 14.41
N LEU A 30 -1.47 13.79 14.12
CA LEU A 30 -0.01 13.89 14.05
C LEU A 30 0.67 13.56 15.38
N ARG A 31 0.10 14.02 16.50
CA ARG A 31 0.56 13.70 17.85
C ARG A 31 0.39 12.22 18.17
N THR A 32 -0.75 11.65 17.84
CA THR A 32 -1.07 10.23 18.08
C THR A 32 -0.13 9.30 17.30
N LEU A 33 0.19 9.66 16.07
CA LEU A 33 1.17 8.93 15.24
C LEU A 33 2.63 9.20 15.65
N GLY A 34 2.88 10.08 16.62
CA GLY A 34 4.22 10.48 17.03
C GLY A 34 5.03 11.10 15.88
N TRP A 35 4.36 11.83 14.98
CA TRP A 35 4.93 12.42 13.77
C TRP A 35 5.53 11.42 12.77
N ARG A 36 5.19 10.12 12.90
CA ARG A 36 5.68 9.05 12.01
C ARG A 36 4.75 8.85 10.82
N LEU A 37 4.88 9.71 9.81
CA LEU A 37 4.11 9.61 8.56
C LEU A 37 4.80 8.79 7.46
N ASN A 38 6.11 8.52 7.59
CA ASN A 38 6.95 7.97 6.52
C ASN A 38 7.04 6.43 6.51
N GLY A 39 5.91 5.73 6.59
CA GLY A 39 5.89 4.27 6.45
C GLY A 39 5.96 3.82 4.98
N PRO A 40 6.60 2.68 4.66
CA PRO A 40 6.54 2.13 3.31
C PRO A 40 5.10 1.72 2.98
N THR A 41 4.59 2.17 1.84
CA THR A 41 3.26 1.85 1.36
C THR A 41 3.29 0.64 0.41
N ALA A 42 2.14 0.02 0.18
CA ALA A 42 2.05 -1.09 -0.78
C ALA A 42 2.41 -0.63 -2.21
N SER A 43 2.13 0.63 -2.56
CA SER A 43 2.55 1.23 -3.84
C SER A 43 4.07 1.32 -3.98
N ASP A 44 4.80 1.61 -2.91
CA ASP A 44 6.27 1.61 -2.93
C ASP A 44 6.82 0.21 -3.22
N PHE A 45 6.22 -0.82 -2.61
CA PHE A 45 6.58 -2.21 -2.89
C PHE A 45 6.22 -2.65 -4.31
N ILE A 46 5.08 -2.21 -4.85
CA ILE A 46 4.69 -2.51 -6.24
C ILE A 46 5.76 -2.02 -7.21
N LYS A 47 6.22 -0.78 -7.04
CA LYS A 47 7.28 -0.21 -7.87
C LYS A 47 8.53 -1.09 -7.86
N HIS A 48 9.00 -1.48 -6.68
CA HIS A 48 10.19 -2.33 -6.54
C HIS A 48 9.99 -3.74 -7.09
N PHE A 49 8.79 -4.30 -6.96
CA PHE A 49 8.49 -5.61 -7.54
C PHE A 49 8.47 -5.58 -9.07
N ILE A 50 7.94 -4.52 -9.67
CA ILE A 50 7.93 -4.34 -11.12
C ILE A 50 9.36 -4.17 -11.66
N GLU A 51 10.23 -3.44 -10.97
CA GLU A 51 11.66 -3.33 -11.30
C GLU A 51 12.40 -4.69 -11.29
N LEU A 52 11.89 -5.66 -10.53
CA LEU A 52 12.44 -7.01 -10.42
C LEU A 52 11.84 -8.00 -11.44
N LEU A 53 10.93 -7.57 -12.31
CA LEU A 53 10.34 -8.45 -13.31
C LEU A 53 11.40 -8.96 -14.31
N PRO A 54 11.19 -10.16 -14.90
CA PRO A 54 12.09 -10.71 -15.90
C PRO A 54 12.30 -9.77 -17.09
N THR A 55 13.52 -9.76 -17.65
CA THR A 55 13.86 -8.97 -18.83
C THR A 55 13.01 -9.44 -20.03
N GLY A 56 12.13 -8.58 -20.53
CA GLY A 56 11.18 -8.93 -21.60
C GLY A 56 9.85 -8.18 -21.52
N PHE A 57 9.56 -7.56 -20.38
CA PHE A 57 8.43 -6.63 -20.27
C PHE A 57 8.75 -5.29 -20.94
N ASP A 58 7.84 -4.83 -21.77
CA ASP A 58 7.86 -3.49 -22.32
C ASP A 58 7.60 -2.45 -21.22
N GLU A 59 8.22 -1.28 -21.32
CA GLU A 59 8.13 -0.21 -20.32
C GLU A 59 6.69 0.31 -20.20
N GLU A 60 5.96 0.37 -21.32
CA GLU A 60 4.54 0.75 -21.35
C GLU A 60 3.66 -0.26 -20.59
N VAL A 61 3.97 -1.55 -20.73
CA VAL A 61 3.26 -2.64 -20.03
C VAL A 61 3.58 -2.59 -18.54
N ALA A 62 4.83 -2.34 -18.16
CA ALA A 62 5.25 -2.19 -16.77
C ALA A 62 4.57 -0.98 -16.09
N SER A 63 4.45 0.14 -16.79
CA SER A 63 3.71 1.31 -16.29
C SER A 63 2.22 1.01 -16.12
N SER A 64 1.60 0.35 -17.10
CA SER A 64 0.19 -0.03 -17.03
C SER A 64 -0.08 -1.02 -15.89
N LEU A 65 0.83 -1.98 -15.69
CA LEU A 65 0.78 -2.94 -14.59
C LEU A 65 0.90 -2.24 -13.23
N HIS A 66 1.78 -1.25 -13.11
CA HIS A 66 1.93 -0.45 -11.89
C HIS A 66 0.62 0.23 -11.51
N ASP A 67 -0.03 0.89 -12.46
CA ASP A 67 -1.26 1.65 -12.20
C ASP A 67 -2.43 0.73 -11.83
N LEU A 68 -2.58 -0.38 -12.56
CA LEU A 68 -3.57 -1.41 -12.24
C LEU A 68 -3.33 -2.06 -10.87
N ALA A 69 -2.07 -2.34 -10.52
CA ALA A 69 -1.73 -2.91 -9.23
C ALA A 69 -2.02 -1.92 -8.09
N CYS A 70 -1.75 -0.63 -8.29
CA CYS A 70 -2.10 0.41 -7.34
C CYS A 70 -3.62 0.54 -7.17
N GLU A 71 -4.40 0.39 -8.24
CA GLU A 71 -5.86 0.36 -8.16
C GLU A 71 -6.36 -0.85 -7.37
N LYS A 72 -5.83 -2.04 -7.63
CA LYS A 72 -6.16 -3.27 -6.87
C LYS A 72 -5.85 -3.12 -5.39
N VAL A 73 -4.70 -2.52 -5.03
CA VAL A 73 -4.37 -2.20 -3.64
C VAL A 73 -5.41 -1.27 -3.02
N LYS A 74 -5.78 -0.18 -3.71
CA LYS A 74 -6.78 0.77 -3.21
C LYS A 74 -8.13 0.08 -2.96
N MET A 75 -8.55 -0.80 -3.86
CA MET A 75 -9.75 -1.61 -3.67
C MET A 75 -9.61 -2.59 -2.50
N GLY A 76 -8.45 -3.21 -2.33
CA GLY A 76 -8.16 -4.09 -1.21
C GLY A 76 -8.17 -3.37 0.13
N LEU A 77 -7.69 -2.12 0.21
CA LEU A 77 -7.67 -1.31 1.42
C LEU A 77 -9.09 -0.95 1.93
N LEU A 78 -10.12 -1.08 1.10
CA LEU A 78 -11.52 -0.95 1.53
C LEU A 78 -11.97 -2.15 2.38
N ASP A 79 -11.31 -3.30 2.27
CA ASP A 79 -11.53 -4.44 3.15
C ASP A 79 -10.63 -4.32 4.39
N TYR A 80 -11.26 -4.23 5.56
CA TYR A 80 -10.58 -4.15 6.84
C TYR A 80 -9.62 -5.32 7.10
N ARG A 81 -9.89 -6.50 6.56
CA ARG A 81 -8.99 -7.65 6.74
C ARG A 81 -7.68 -7.46 6.01
N LEU A 82 -7.73 -6.89 4.80
CA LEU A 82 -6.56 -6.66 3.97
C LEU A 82 -5.76 -5.43 4.42
N SER A 83 -6.39 -4.47 5.09
CA SER A 83 -5.69 -3.29 5.65
C SER A 83 -4.81 -3.62 6.86
N LEU A 84 -5.00 -4.79 7.49
CA LEU A 84 -4.17 -5.29 8.58
C LEU A 84 -2.95 -6.08 8.10
N GLU A 85 -2.92 -6.46 6.83
CA GLU A 85 -1.81 -7.20 6.23
C GLU A 85 -0.60 -6.31 5.99
N LEU A 86 0.58 -6.92 5.90
CA LEU A 86 1.81 -6.21 5.60
C LEU A 86 1.73 -5.58 4.18
N PRO A 87 2.18 -4.33 4.00
CA PRO A 87 2.13 -3.65 2.70
C PRO A 87 2.82 -4.43 1.56
N SER A 88 3.89 -5.17 1.87
CA SER A 88 4.61 -6.02 0.91
C SER A 88 3.78 -7.21 0.43
N HIS A 89 3.01 -7.84 1.32
CA HIS A 89 2.15 -8.97 0.97
C HIS A 89 0.96 -8.49 0.13
N LEU A 90 0.37 -7.36 0.49
CA LEU A 90 -0.73 -6.76 -0.26
C LEU A 90 -0.29 -6.35 -1.69
N ALA A 91 0.92 -5.79 -1.82
CA ALA A 91 1.53 -5.47 -3.10
C ALA A 91 1.73 -6.73 -3.98
N LEU A 92 2.33 -7.79 -3.42
CA LEU A 92 2.56 -9.03 -4.15
C LEU A 92 1.23 -9.71 -4.56
N ALA A 93 0.25 -9.76 -3.66
CA ALA A 93 -1.07 -10.33 -3.93
C ALA A 93 -1.78 -9.57 -5.05
N SER A 94 -1.67 -8.24 -5.07
CA SER A 94 -2.28 -7.40 -6.11
C SER A 94 -1.67 -7.67 -7.48
N ILE A 95 -0.33 -7.71 -7.57
CA ILE A 95 0.38 -8.05 -8.81
C ILE A 95 0.04 -9.48 -9.26
N SER A 96 0.05 -10.44 -8.33
CA SER A 96 -0.25 -11.84 -8.64
C SER A 96 -1.69 -12.03 -9.13
N SER A 97 -2.63 -11.25 -8.61
CA SER A 97 -4.04 -11.28 -9.06
C SER A 97 -4.16 -10.78 -10.49
N LEU A 98 -3.40 -9.74 -10.88
CA LEU A 98 -3.39 -9.26 -12.26
C LEU A 98 -2.76 -10.29 -13.21
N PHE A 99 -1.77 -11.04 -12.75
CA PHE A 99 -1.17 -12.10 -13.57
C PHE A 99 -2.11 -13.29 -13.77
N GLN A 100 -2.97 -13.60 -12.81
CA GLN A 100 -4.00 -14.63 -12.98
C GLN A 100 -5.00 -14.28 -14.09
N ASP A 101 -5.15 -13.00 -14.42
CA ASP A 101 -6.01 -12.55 -15.53
C ASP A 101 -5.34 -12.77 -16.92
N ILE A 102 -4.05 -13.12 -16.97
CA ILE A 102 -3.28 -13.36 -18.20
C ILE A 102 -3.30 -14.86 -18.56
N ASN A 103 -3.30 -15.17 -19.87
CA ASN A 103 -3.27 -16.55 -20.37
C ASN A 103 -2.03 -17.33 -19.90
N ASP A 104 -2.22 -18.62 -19.59
CA ASP A 104 -1.17 -19.52 -19.09
C ASP A 104 0.07 -19.60 -20.03
N GLU A 105 -0.13 -19.54 -21.35
CA GLU A 105 0.97 -19.55 -22.33
C GLU A 105 1.89 -18.33 -22.23
N GLU A 106 1.32 -17.16 -21.92
CA GLU A 106 2.08 -15.92 -21.73
C GLU A 106 2.76 -15.92 -20.36
N GLN A 107 2.12 -16.52 -19.36
CA GLN A 107 2.70 -16.69 -18.02
C GLN A 107 4.01 -17.49 -18.04
N GLU A 108 4.03 -18.59 -18.80
CA GLU A 108 5.22 -19.45 -18.93
C GLU A 108 6.33 -18.75 -19.71
N LYS A 109 6.00 -18.08 -20.83
CA LYS A 109 6.97 -17.32 -21.64
C LYS A 109 7.68 -16.24 -20.83
N LEU A 110 6.94 -15.57 -19.95
CA LEU A 110 7.45 -14.48 -19.12
C LEU A 110 8.11 -14.97 -17.83
N GLY A 111 8.06 -16.27 -17.53
CA GLY A 111 8.70 -16.85 -16.33
C GLY A 111 8.09 -16.37 -15.00
N LEU A 112 6.82 -15.97 -15.01
CA LEU A 112 6.13 -15.34 -13.89
C LEU A 112 6.05 -16.23 -12.64
N SER A 113 5.86 -17.53 -12.81
CA SER A 113 5.82 -18.50 -11.71
C SER A 113 7.15 -18.56 -10.93
N SER A 114 8.27 -18.55 -11.65
CA SER A 114 9.61 -18.49 -11.07
C SER A 114 9.84 -17.17 -10.35
N TRP A 115 9.38 -16.06 -10.95
CA TRP A 115 9.47 -14.74 -10.34
C TRP A 115 8.68 -14.66 -9.02
N ILE A 116 7.41 -15.08 -8.99
CA ILE A 116 6.58 -15.11 -7.77
C ILE A 116 7.25 -15.94 -6.67
N SER A 117 7.78 -17.12 -7.03
CA SER A 117 8.47 -18.00 -6.07
C SER A 117 9.72 -17.34 -5.49
N ARG A 118 10.51 -16.63 -6.30
CA ARG A 118 11.70 -15.89 -5.86
C ARG A 118 11.35 -14.75 -4.92
N ILE A 119 10.34 -13.94 -5.26
CA ILE A 119 9.87 -12.83 -4.40
C ILE A 119 9.30 -13.38 -3.09
N SER A 120 8.51 -14.45 -3.14
CA SER A 120 7.96 -15.10 -1.94
C SER A 120 9.07 -15.64 -1.03
N CYS A 121 10.13 -16.22 -1.59
CA CYS A 121 11.30 -16.66 -0.84
C CYS A 121 12.05 -15.48 -0.19
N LEU A 122 12.20 -14.35 -0.90
CA LEU A 122 12.78 -13.12 -0.35
C LEU A 122 11.94 -12.57 0.82
N MET A 123 10.60 -12.64 0.74
CA MET A 123 9.72 -12.22 1.83
C MET A 123 9.74 -13.19 3.03
N ALA A 124 9.95 -14.50 2.79
CA ALA A 124 10.05 -15.48 3.88
C ALA A 124 11.38 -15.35 4.65
N THR A 125 12.47 -15.03 3.96
CA THR A 125 13.81 -14.91 4.55
C THR A 125 14.01 -13.64 5.37
N SER A 126 13.26 -12.57 5.09
CA SER A 126 13.27 -11.34 5.90
C SER A 126 12.56 -11.49 7.25
N GLY A 127 11.84 -12.59 7.50
CA GLY A 127 11.21 -12.90 8.78
C GLY A 127 12.19 -13.19 9.94
N LEU A 128 13.50 -13.30 9.69
CA LEU A 128 14.53 -13.55 10.72
C LEU A 128 15.30 -12.28 11.16
N GLY A 129 15.03 -11.12 10.56
CA GLY A 129 15.74 -9.86 10.88
C GLY A 129 14.78 -8.72 11.15
N GLY A 130 14.65 -8.34 12.44
CA GLY A 130 13.69 -7.38 12.98
C GLY A 130 13.34 -6.19 12.07
N PHE A 131 12.11 -6.20 11.55
CA PHE A 131 11.47 -5.02 10.97
C PHE A 131 10.66 -4.31 12.06
N ILE A 132 11.35 -3.42 12.76
CA ILE A 132 10.74 -2.37 13.57
C ILE A 132 9.97 -1.46 12.58
N ILE A 133 8.87 -0.87 13.02
CA ILE A 133 8.02 0.12 12.31
C ILE A 133 6.76 -0.46 11.62
N TRP A 134 6.02 -1.34 12.29
CA TRP A 134 4.57 -1.15 12.46
C TRP A 134 4.09 -2.07 13.58
N ARG A 135 4.14 -1.60 14.83
CA ARG A 135 3.24 -2.16 15.84
C ARG A 135 1.94 -1.39 15.68
N PRO A 136 0.80 -2.05 15.39
CA PRO A 136 -0.49 -1.37 15.52
C PRO A 136 -0.55 -0.79 16.94
N VAL A 137 -1.05 0.44 17.06
CA VAL A 137 -1.31 1.06 18.36
C VAL A 137 -2.32 0.16 19.06
N THR A 138 -1.84 -0.74 19.93
CA THR A 138 -2.70 -1.47 20.84
C THR A 138 -3.24 -0.42 21.80
N MET A 139 -4.53 -0.07 21.65
CA MET A 139 -5.25 0.64 22.69
C MET A 139 -5.14 -0.20 23.96
N LYS A 140 -4.24 0.22 24.86
CA LYS A 140 -4.31 -0.22 26.24
C LYS A 140 -5.58 0.38 26.82
N ASN A 141 -6.58 -0.46 27.06
CA ASN A 141 -7.64 -0.13 28.01
C ASN A 141 -6.99 -0.11 29.41
N GLU A 142 -6.40 1.03 29.75
CA GLU A 142 -6.25 1.53 31.11
C GLU A 142 -7.33 2.65 31.15
N ASP A 143 -8.56 2.38 31.58
CA ASP A 143 -9.00 2.58 32.96
C ASP A 143 -10.24 1.73 33.31
N ALA A 144 -10.15 0.99 34.41
CA ALA A 144 -11.26 0.40 35.17
C ALA A 144 -11.03 0.70 36.66
#